data_AF-A0A2H0Z0P4-F1
#
_entry.id   AF-A0A2H0Z0P4-F1
#
_cell.length_a   1.000
_cell.length_b   1.000
_cell.length_c   1.000
_cell.angle_alpha   90.00
_cell.angle_beta   90.00
_cell.angle_gamma   90.00
#
_symmetry.space_group_name_H-M   'P 1'
#
loop_
_entity.id
_entity.type
_entity.pdbx_description
1 polymer ?
#
loop_
_entity_poly.entity_id
_entity_poly.type
_entity_poly.pdbx_seq_one_letter_code
_entity_poly.pdbx_strand_id
1 'polypeptide(L)'
;MKSKVGLVDLVTKYILKQKGKKIRPLLVLLSSKISGEINERTYRGAVLVELLHTATLVHDDVVDNADKRRGFPSINAIWKNKIAVLMGDYLLSRGLMIAVEGNDFDFLKIMTGTVKRMSEGELLQIQKTRKLDINEETYFKIIADKTASLFETCCEIGARSSSENPGFHIAMRKYGENLGIAFQIKDDILDYEGSAKLFGKPIGGDI
;
A
#
# COMPACT_ATOMS: atom_id res chain seq x y z
N MET A 1 -6.57 18.03 0.95
CA MET A 1 -5.18 18.49 1.20
C MET A 1 -4.96 19.75 0.39
N LYS A 2 -4.75 20.91 1.02
CA LYS A 2 -4.29 22.15 0.37
C LYS A 2 -2.91 22.48 0.92
N SER A 3 -1.94 22.75 0.05
CA SER A 3 -0.59 23.20 0.37
C SER A 3 -0.40 24.64 -0.09
N LYS A 4 0.43 25.40 0.62
CA LYS A 4 0.87 26.73 0.13
C LYS A 4 1.81 26.61 -1.08
N VAL A 5 2.35 25.42 -1.33
CA VAL A 5 3.19 25.11 -2.48
C VAL A 5 2.31 24.61 -3.63
N GLY A 6 2.14 25.42 -4.67
CA GLY A 6 1.24 25.12 -5.80
C GLY A 6 1.55 23.81 -6.53
N LEU A 7 2.82 23.40 -6.58
CA LEU A 7 3.24 22.13 -7.18
C LEU A 7 2.67 20.92 -6.44
N VAL A 8 2.64 20.95 -5.10
CA VAL A 8 2.08 19.88 -4.28
C VAL A 8 0.58 19.71 -4.58
N ASP A 9 -0.14 20.83 -4.68
CA ASP A 9 -1.57 20.82 -5.01
C ASP A 9 -1.84 20.28 -6.42
N LEU A 10 -1.01 20.65 -7.40
CA LEU A 10 -1.11 20.17 -8.77
C LEU A 10 -0.96 18.64 -8.84
N VAL A 11 0.12 18.10 -8.25
CA VAL A 11 0.40 16.66 -8.29
C VAL A 11 -0.63 15.89 -7.45
N THR A 12 -1.05 16.42 -6.30
CA THR A 12 -2.12 15.81 -5.48
C THR A 12 -3.43 15.68 -6.26
N LYS A 13 -3.84 16.74 -6.99
CA LYS A 13 -5.03 16.68 -7.85
C LYS A 13 -4.87 15.64 -8.96
N TYR A 14 -3.67 15.47 -9.50
CA TYR A 14 -3.40 14.45 -10.50
C TYR A 14 -3.57 13.03 -9.95
N ILE A 15 -2.98 12.76 -8.79
CA ILE A 15 -3.13 11.49 -8.06
C ILE A 15 -4.60 11.17 -7.81
N LEU A 16 -5.38 12.14 -7.32
CA LEU A 16 -6.80 11.95 -7.01
C LEU A 16 -7.67 11.65 -8.23
N LYS A 17 -7.27 12.08 -9.43
CA LYS A 17 -7.97 11.73 -10.68
C LYS A 17 -7.78 10.26 -11.06
N GLN A 18 -6.70 9.63 -10.61
CA GLN A 18 -6.46 8.20 -10.87
C GLN A 18 -7.36 7.36 -9.96
N LYS A 19 -8.54 6.98 -10.47
CA LYS A 19 -9.48 6.13 -9.73
C LYS A 19 -8.79 4.82 -9.32
N GLY A 20 -8.86 4.49 -8.04
CA GLY A 20 -8.41 3.22 -7.49
C GLY A 20 -9.58 2.34 -7.08
N LYS A 21 -9.32 1.05 -6.92
CA LYS A 21 -10.33 0.08 -6.45
C LYS A 21 -10.70 0.28 -4.97
N LYS A 22 -9.92 1.07 -4.21
CA LYS A 22 -10.12 1.40 -2.79
C LYS A 22 -10.32 0.18 -1.87
N ILE A 23 -9.67 -0.94 -2.22
CA ILE A 23 -9.75 -2.21 -1.47
C ILE A 23 -9.21 -2.04 -0.04
N ARG A 24 -8.10 -1.31 0.13
CA ARG A 24 -7.45 -1.13 1.44
C ARG A 24 -8.33 -0.37 2.45
N PRO A 25 -8.89 0.81 2.14
CA PRO A 25 -9.91 1.45 2.97
C PRO A 25 -11.11 0.56 3.25
N LEU A 26 -11.59 -0.18 2.25
CA LEU A 26 -12.72 -1.08 2.43
C LEU A 26 -12.41 -2.18 3.47
N LEU A 27 -11.21 -2.75 3.44
CA LEU A 27 -10.77 -3.72 4.44
C LEU A 27 -10.75 -3.13 5.85
N VAL A 28 -10.30 -1.89 6.04
CA VAL A 28 -10.36 -1.22 7.34
C VAL A 28 -11.80 -1.11 7.84
N LEU A 29 -12.71 -0.64 7.00
CA LEU A 29 -14.13 -0.46 7.34
C LEU A 29 -14.81 -1.79 7.68
N LEU A 30 -14.58 -2.83 6.88
CA LEU A 30 -15.16 -4.16 7.10
C LEU A 30 -14.61 -4.82 8.37
N SER A 31 -13.30 -4.71 8.61
CA SER A 31 -12.66 -5.26 9.81
C SER A 31 -13.16 -4.57 11.08
N SER A 32 -13.39 -3.25 10.99
CA SER A 32 -14.04 -2.49 12.06
C SER A 32 -15.46 -2.96 12.33
N LYS A 33 -16.28 -3.16 11.27
CA LYS A 33 -17.67 -3.68 11.42
C LYS A 33 -17.76 -5.08 12.01
N ILE A 34 -16.77 -5.94 11.75
CA ILE A 34 -16.71 -7.29 12.32
C ILE A 34 -16.32 -7.23 13.81
N SER A 35 -15.45 -6.28 14.19
CA SER A 35 -14.91 -6.18 15.54
C SER A 35 -15.73 -5.27 16.47
N GLY A 36 -16.58 -4.41 15.91
CA GLY A 36 -17.36 -3.39 16.60
C GLY A 36 -18.08 -2.43 15.63
N GLU A 37 -18.23 -1.17 16.01
CA GLU A 37 -18.87 -0.15 15.16
C GLU A 37 -17.85 0.78 14.47
N ILE A 38 -18.15 1.18 13.22
CA ILE A 38 -17.37 2.19 12.50
C ILE A 38 -17.51 3.52 13.22
N ASN A 39 -16.38 4.18 13.47
CA ASN A 39 -16.31 5.48 14.10
C ASN A 39 -15.26 6.38 13.43
N GLU A 40 -15.05 7.59 13.95
CA GLU A 40 -14.07 8.54 13.42
C GLU A 40 -12.64 7.99 13.37
N ARG A 41 -12.26 7.17 14.35
CA ARG A 41 -10.96 6.50 14.38
C ARG A 41 -10.82 5.50 13.23
N THR A 42 -11.90 4.80 12.88
CA THR A 42 -11.93 3.93 11.70
C THR A 42 -11.70 4.72 10.41
N TYR A 43 -12.37 5.87 10.24
CA TYR A 43 -12.18 6.71 9.05
C TYR A 43 -10.75 7.26 8.95
N ARG A 44 -10.16 7.72 10.07
CA ARG A 44 -8.75 8.12 10.10
C ARG A 44 -7.83 6.97 9.68
N GLY A 45 -8.05 5.76 10.22
CA GLY A 45 -7.31 4.57 9.82
C GLY A 45 -7.43 4.26 8.32
N ALA A 46 -8.63 4.36 7.75
CA ALA A 46 -8.88 4.13 6.33
C ALA A 46 -8.18 5.15 5.42
N VAL A 47 -8.19 6.43 5.80
CA VAL A 47 -7.44 7.49 5.08
C VAL A 47 -5.94 7.24 5.16
N LEU A 48 -5.46 6.86 6.35
CA LEU A 48 -4.05 6.66 6.61
C LEU A 48 -3.47 5.54 5.74
N VAL A 49 -4.13 4.36 5.69
CA VAL A 49 -3.65 3.24 4.86
C VAL A 49 -3.69 3.55 3.37
N GLU A 50 -4.66 4.35 2.89
CA GLU A 50 -4.71 4.75 1.49
C GLU A 50 -3.62 5.76 1.13
N LEU A 51 -3.27 6.68 2.05
CA LEU A 51 -2.15 7.59 1.87
C LEU A 51 -0.83 6.84 1.80
N LEU A 52 -0.60 5.87 2.70
CA LEU A 52 0.57 4.99 2.60
C LEU A 52 0.59 4.24 1.27
N HIS A 53 -0.50 3.59 0.90
CA HIS A 53 -0.57 2.85 -0.36
C HIS A 53 -0.26 3.76 -1.56
N THR A 54 -0.83 4.97 -1.55
CA THR A 54 -0.58 5.94 -2.63
C THR A 54 0.88 6.37 -2.65
N ALA A 55 1.49 6.64 -1.49
CA ALA A 55 2.92 6.97 -1.41
C ALA A 55 3.79 5.84 -1.99
N THR A 56 3.51 4.59 -1.61
CA THR A 56 4.25 3.41 -2.10
C THR A 56 4.14 3.29 -3.62
N LEU A 57 2.95 3.47 -4.21
CA LEU A 57 2.81 3.42 -5.67
C LEU A 57 3.62 4.50 -6.40
N VAL A 58 3.72 5.70 -5.82
CA VAL A 58 4.51 6.79 -6.43
C VAL A 58 6.01 6.48 -6.35
N HIS A 59 6.47 5.88 -5.26
CA HIS A 59 7.86 5.42 -5.13
C HIS A 59 8.15 4.22 -6.03
N ASP A 60 7.27 3.23 -6.08
CA ASP A 60 7.40 2.05 -6.93
C ASP A 60 7.47 2.44 -8.42
N ASP A 61 6.63 3.38 -8.88
CA ASP A 61 6.69 3.91 -10.25
C ASP A 61 8.09 4.46 -10.62
N VAL A 62 8.82 5.01 -9.64
CA VAL A 62 10.20 5.49 -9.81
C VAL A 62 11.20 4.34 -9.82
N VAL A 63 11.06 3.39 -8.88
CA VAL A 63 11.95 2.22 -8.77
C VAL A 63 11.88 1.36 -10.02
N ASP A 64 10.67 1.13 -10.54
CA ASP A 64 10.39 0.28 -11.70
C ASP A 64 10.56 1.00 -13.05
N ASN A 65 10.89 2.29 -13.06
CA ASN A 65 10.87 3.15 -14.26
C ASN A 65 9.56 3.06 -15.06
N ALA A 66 8.42 2.98 -14.37
CA ALA A 66 7.12 2.82 -15.02
C ALA A 66 6.71 4.12 -15.73
N ASP A 67 6.34 4.04 -17.02
CA ASP A 67 5.82 5.18 -17.79
C ASP A 67 4.33 5.44 -17.56
N LYS A 68 3.58 4.41 -17.12
CA LYS A 68 2.12 4.47 -16.95
C LYS A 68 1.65 3.76 -15.69
N ARG A 69 0.61 4.31 -15.07
CA ARG A 69 -0.15 3.74 -13.95
C ARG A 69 -1.64 3.84 -14.24
N ARG A 70 -2.35 2.70 -14.24
CA ARG A 70 -3.81 2.60 -14.50
C ARG A 70 -4.25 3.31 -15.80
N GLY A 71 -3.45 3.23 -16.85
CA GLY A 71 -3.73 3.86 -18.15
C GLY A 71 -3.38 5.35 -18.24
N PHE A 72 -2.95 5.99 -17.14
CA PHE A 72 -2.45 7.36 -17.12
C PHE A 72 -0.93 7.36 -17.08
N PRO A 73 -0.24 8.41 -17.59
CA PRO A 73 1.19 8.56 -17.35
C PRO A 73 1.52 8.58 -15.86
N SER A 74 2.63 7.94 -15.46
CA SER A 74 3.10 7.97 -14.07
C SER A 74 3.57 9.38 -13.67
N ILE A 75 3.73 9.61 -12.37
CA ILE A 75 4.18 10.93 -11.87
C ILE A 75 5.61 11.21 -12.33
N ASN A 76 6.49 10.20 -12.31
CA ASN A 76 7.86 10.30 -12.79
C ASN A 76 7.93 10.50 -14.31
N ALA A 77 6.99 9.97 -15.10
CA ALA A 77 6.95 10.27 -16.54
C ALA A 77 6.68 11.76 -16.81
N ILE A 78 5.73 12.36 -16.08
CA ILE A 78 5.33 13.78 -16.27
C ILE A 78 6.30 14.75 -15.60
N TRP A 79 6.62 14.51 -14.32
CA TRP A 79 7.33 15.46 -13.45
C TRP A 79 8.73 15.00 -13.04
N LYS A 80 9.22 13.87 -13.58
CA LYS A 80 10.54 13.28 -13.28
C LYS A 80 10.68 12.77 -11.85
N ASN A 81 11.71 11.94 -11.64
CA ASN A 81 11.91 11.19 -10.39
C ASN A 81 12.00 12.09 -9.16
N LYS A 82 12.63 13.27 -9.26
CA LYS A 82 12.78 14.20 -8.13
C LYS A 82 11.43 14.61 -7.53
N ILE A 83 10.45 14.94 -8.37
CA ILE A 83 9.12 15.34 -7.90
C ILE A 83 8.35 14.12 -7.38
N ALA A 84 8.45 12.98 -8.06
CA ALA A 84 7.78 11.76 -7.61
C ALA A 84 8.24 11.32 -6.21
N VAL A 85 9.56 11.25 -5.97
CA VAL A 85 10.12 10.88 -4.66
C VAL A 85 9.62 11.80 -3.55
N LEU A 86 9.74 13.12 -3.73
CA LEU A 86 9.29 14.10 -2.73
C LEU A 86 7.76 14.07 -2.50
N MET A 87 6.98 13.74 -3.52
CA MET A 87 5.53 13.59 -3.38
C MET A 87 5.16 12.33 -2.62
N GLY A 88 5.87 11.22 -2.80
CA GLY A 88 5.72 10.03 -1.97
C GLY A 88 6.05 10.33 -0.51
N ASP A 89 7.17 11.02 -0.24
CA ASP A 89 7.57 11.43 1.11
C ASP A 89 6.52 12.33 1.77
N TYR A 90 5.99 13.29 1.02
CA TYR A 90 4.93 14.17 1.49
C TYR A 90 3.66 13.38 1.84
N LEU A 91 3.21 12.46 0.99
CA LEU A 91 2.01 11.65 1.26
C LEU A 91 2.19 10.75 2.49
N LEU A 92 3.37 10.11 2.61
CA LEU A 92 3.71 9.30 3.78
C LEU A 92 3.66 10.16 5.05
N SER A 93 4.36 11.30 5.05
CA SER A 93 4.37 12.25 6.17
C SER A 93 2.95 12.69 6.55
N ARG A 94 2.11 13.01 5.57
CA ARG A 94 0.70 13.38 5.80
C ARG A 94 -0.10 12.25 6.44
N GLY A 95 0.12 11.00 6.04
CA GLY A 95 -0.51 9.84 6.70
C GLY A 95 -0.11 9.72 8.16
N LEU A 96 1.18 9.85 8.47
CA LEU A 96 1.69 9.80 9.84
C LEU A 96 1.15 10.94 10.71
N MET A 97 1.06 12.17 10.16
CA MET A 97 0.49 13.32 10.86
C MET A 97 -0.97 13.10 11.26
N ILE A 98 -1.78 12.45 10.40
CA ILE A 98 -3.20 12.17 10.71
C ILE A 98 -3.32 11.26 11.94
N ALA A 99 -2.45 10.27 12.11
CA ALA A 99 -2.42 9.45 13.33
C ALA A 99 -2.04 10.28 14.55
N VAL A 100 -1.01 11.13 14.45
CA VAL A 100 -0.55 11.97 15.57
C VAL A 100 -1.65 12.96 16.00
N GLU A 101 -2.28 13.65 15.04
CA GLU A 101 -3.38 14.59 15.29
C GLU A 101 -4.60 13.88 15.92
N GLY A 102 -4.83 12.61 15.56
CA GLY A 102 -5.87 11.76 16.15
C GLY A 102 -5.52 11.12 17.49
N ASN A 103 -4.28 11.31 18.00
CA ASN A 103 -3.70 10.56 19.13
C ASN A 103 -3.72 9.03 18.94
N ASP A 104 -3.71 8.56 17.69
CA ASP A 104 -3.74 7.14 17.31
C ASP A 104 -2.30 6.56 17.23
N PHE A 105 -1.58 6.60 18.36
CA PHE A 105 -0.17 6.19 18.42
C PHE A 105 0.05 4.69 18.15
N ASP A 106 -0.97 3.86 18.40
CA ASP A 106 -0.94 2.45 18.05
C ASP A 106 -1.00 2.24 16.53
N PHE A 107 -1.80 3.03 15.80
CA PHE A 107 -1.79 3.03 14.33
C PHE A 107 -0.43 3.45 13.82
N LEU A 108 0.18 4.50 14.41
CA LEU A 108 1.51 4.95 14.04
C LEU A 108 2.56 3.84 14.21
N LYS A 109 2.50 3.09 15.32
CA LYS A 109 3.40 1.97 15.60
C LYS A 109 3.25 0.85 14.56
N ILE A 110 2.02 0.47 14.22
CA ILE A 110 1.76 -0.57 13.20
C ILE A 110 2.30 -0.10 11.85
N MET A 111 1.92 1.11 11.45
CA MET A 111 2.24 1.69 10.14
C MET A 111 3.74 1.84 9.90
N THR A 112 4.49 2.30 10.89
CA THR A 112 5.95 2.40 10.78
C THR A 112 6.61 1.02 10.68
N GLY A 113 6.08 0.02 11.39
CA GLY A 113 6.47 -1.38 11.21
C GLY A 113 6.18 -1.90 9.79
N THR A 114 5.02 -1.57 9.24
CA THR A 114 4.62 -1.95 7.87
C THR A 114 5.51 -1.31 6.82
N VAL A 115 5.77 0.00 6.93
CA VAL A 115 6.70 0.71 6.02
C VAL A 115 8.07 0.03 6.03
N LYS A 116 8.59 -0.29 7.22
CA LYS A 116 9.86 -1.02 7.35
C LYS A 116 9.80 -2.37 6.61
N ARG A 117 8.79 -3.20 6.88
CA ARG A 117 8.63 -4.52 6.23
C ARG A 117 8.55 -4.38 4.71
N MET A 118 7.72 -3.47 4.21
CA MET A 118 7.58 -3.24 2.78
C MET A 118 8.91 -2.84 2.13
N SER A 119 9.64 -1.89 2.73
CA SER A 119 10.95 -1.46 2.22
C SER A 119 12.00 -2.59 2.26
N GLU A 120 12.04 -3.37 3.33
CA GLU A 120 12.95 -4.53 3.44
C GLU A 120 12.59 -5.63 2.43
N GLY A 121 11.30 -5.88 2.21
CA GLY A 121 10.79 -6.82 1.21
C GLY A 121 11.16 -6.40 -0.23
N GLU A 122 11.01 -5.12 -0.56
CA GLU A 122 11.40 -4.57 -1.86
C GLU A 122 12.92 -4.68 -2.08
N LEU A 123 13.72 -4.32 -1.10
CA LEU A 123 15.18 -4.44 -1.17
C LEU A 123 15.63 -5.89 -1.30
N LEU A 124 14.98 -6.82 -0.59
CA LEU A 124 15.24 -8.25 -0.70
C LEU A 124 14.90 -8.76 -2.11
N GLN A 125 13.77 -8.34 -2.69
CA GLN A 125 13.42 -8.66 -4.07
C GLN A 125 14.51 -8.19 -5.03
N ILE A 126 14.92 -6.91 -4.97
CA ILE A 126 15.98 -6.35 -5.82
C ILE A 126 17.30 -7.13 -5.66
N GLN A 127 17.69 -7.46 -4.43
CA GLN A 127 18.91 -8.21 -4.15
C GLN A 127 18.88 -9.61 -4.79
N LYS A 128 17.74 -10.30 -4.70
CA LYS A 128 17.56 -11.68 -5.13
C LYS A 128 17.37 -11.80 -6.64
N THR A 129 16.62 -10.90 -7.26
CA THR A 129 16.48 -10.83 -8.73
C THR A 129 17.84 -10.63 -9.41
N ARG A 130 18.73 -9.80 -8.85
CA ARG A 130 20.09 -9.61 -9.39
C ARG A 130 20.96 -10.88 -9.36
N LYS A 131 20.70 -11.80 -8.45
CA LYS A 131 21.45 -13.06 -8.29
C LYS A 131 20.77 -14.27 -8.92
N LEU A 132 19.51 -14.13 -9.36
CA LEU A 132 18.67 -15.21 -9.88
C LEU A 132 18.55 -16.41 -8.91
N ASP A 133 18.58 -16.15 -7.60
CA ASP A 133 18.64 -17.17 -6.53
C ASP A 133 17.41 -17.10 -5.58
N ILE A 134 16.21 -17.04 -6.17
CA ILE A 134 14.94 -17.04 -5.43
C ILE A 134 14.47 -18.47 -5.22
N ASN A 135 14.41 -18.89 -3.95
CA ASN A 135 13.72 -20.12 -3.55
C ASN A 135 12.30 -19.79 -3.06
N GLU A 136 11.47 -20.82 -2.88
CA GLU A 136 10.08 -20.69 -2.44
C GLU A 136 9.94 -19.94 -1.10
N GLU A 137 10.78 -20.25 -0.11
CA GLU A 137 10.78 -19.56 1.19
C GLU A 137 11.03 -18.04 1.04
N THR A 138 12.01 -17.68 0.21
CA THR A 138 12.33 -16.27 -0.09
C THR A 138 11.18 -15.60 -0.83
N TYR A 139 10.56 -16.30 -1.78
CA TYR A 139 9.38 -15.79 -2.50
C TYR A 139 8.24 -15.47 -1.54
N PHE A 140 7.85 -16.42 -0.68
CA PHE A 140 6.80 -16.21 0.32
C PHE A 140 7.11 -15.05 1.26
N LYS A 141 8.39 -14.91 1.67
CA LYS A 141 8.84 -13.78 2.49
C LYS A 141 8.68 -12.45 1.76
N ILE A 142 9.10 -12.38 0.50
CA ILE A 142 8.97 -11.15 -0.32
C ILE A 142 7.51 -10.74 -0.44
N ILE A 143 6.61 -11.64 -0.86
CA ILE A 143 5.19 -11.28 -1.06
C ILE A 143 4.49 -10.96 0.27
N ALA A 144 4.88 -11.62 1.37
CA ALA A 144 4.37 -11.32 2.70
C ALA A 144 4.77 -9.91 3.13
N ASP A 145 6.04 -9.54 2.96
CA ASP A 145 6.56 -8.24 3.41
C ASP A 145 6.18 -7.08 2.48
N LYS A 146 6.28 -7.26 1.15
CA LYS A 146 5.99 -6.22 0.14
C LYS A 146 4.49 -5.94 -0.01
N THR A 147 3.67 -7.00 -0.07
CA THR A 147 2.23 -6.87 -0.36
C THR A 147 1.36 -7.15 0.85
N ALA A 148 1.54 -8.31 1.49
CA ALA A 148 0.59 -8.78 2.48
C ALA A 148 0.61 -7.98 3.78
N SER A 149 1.77 -7.44 4.17
CA SER A 149 1.95 -6.59 5.34
C SER A 149 0.98 -5.39 5.35
N LEU A 150 0.66 -4.83 4.19
CA LEU A 150 -0.28 -3.72 4.09
C LEU A 150 -1.74 -4.19 4.19
N PHE A 151 -2.07 -5.39 3.72
CA PHE A 151 -3.39 -6.00 3.94
C PHE A 151 -3.60 -6.35 5.42
N GLU A 152 -2.60 -6.97 6.05
CA GLU A 152 -2.51 -7.20 7.50
C GLU A 152 -2.79 -5.92 8.27
N THR A 153 -2.10 -4.84 7.92
CA THR A 153 -2.23 -3.52 8.54
C THR A 153 -3.64 -2.96 8.41
N CYS A 154 -4.25 -3.05 7.22
CA CYS A 154 -5.62 -2.58 7.01
C CYS A 154 -6.61 -3.29 7.96
N CYS A 155 -6.47 -4.61 8.07
CA CYS A 155 -7.36 -5.40 8.90
C CYS A 155 -7.13 -5.17 10.40
N GLU A 156 -5.87 -5.10 10.84
CA GLU A 156 -5.53 -4.83 12.24
C GLU A 156 -5.97 -3.42 12.68
N ILE A 157 -5.69 -2.38 11.88
CA ILE A 157 -6.14 -1.00 12.15
C ILE A 157 -7.66 -0.93 12.23
N GLY A 158 -8.36 -1.60 11.32
CA GLY A 158 -9.82 -1.68 11.36
C GLY A 158 -10.33 -2.27 12.67
N ALA A 159 -9.80 -3.41 13.09
CA ALA A 159 -10.18 -4.06 14.34
C ALA A 159 -9.90 -3.20 15.58
N ARG A 160 -8.69 -2.62 15.66
CA ARG A 160 -8.27 -1.75 16.76
C ARG A 160 -9.10 -0.48 16.84
N SER A 161 -9.58 0.03 15.72
CA SER A 161 -10.39 1.25 15.69
C SER A 161 -11.72 1.13 16.42
N SER A 162 -12.28 -0.08 16.54
CA SER A 162 -13.64 -0.32 17.04
C SER A 162 -13.72 -1.32 18.20
N SER A 163 -12.61 -1.93 18.60
CA SER A 163 -12.56 -2.95 19.66
C SER A 163 -11.28 -2.88 20.47
N GLU A 164 -11.39 -3.06 21.79
CA GLU A 164 -10.24 -3.22 22.70
C GLU A 164 -9.87 -4.70 22.92
N ASN A 165 -10.62 -5.64 22.33
CA ASN A 165 -10.39 -7.07 22.52
C ASN A 165 -9.17 -7.53 21.68
N PRO A 166 -8.07 -7.99 22.32
CA PRO A 166 -6.86 -8.42 21.60
C PRO A 166 -7.09 -9.62 20.67
N GLY A 167 -8.10 -10.45 20.96
CA GLY A 167 -8.48 -11.58 20.12
C GLY A 167 -8.91 -11.15 18.72
N PHE A 168 -9.70 -10.07 18.60
CA PHE A 168 -10.08 -9.52 17.30
C PHE A 168 -8.87 -8.94 16.56
N HIS A 169 -7.96 -8.25 17.26
CA HIS A 169 -6.76 -7.69 16.65
C HIS A 169 -5.89 -8.78 16.02
N ILE A 170 -5.61 -9.85 16.78
CA ILE A 170 -4.78 -10.98 16.30
C ILE A 170 -5.46 -11.72 15.15
N ALA A 171 -6.77 -11.97 15.26
CA ALA A 171 -7.53 -12.67 14.22
C ALA A 171 -7.54 -11.87 12.91
N MET A 172 -7.84 -10.57 12.98
CA MET A 172 -7.88 -9.71 11.80
C MET A 172 -6.51 -9.49 11.17
N ARG A 173 -5.46 -9.41 11.99
CA ARG A 173 -4.07 -9.37 11.52
C ARG A 173 -3.73 -10.60 10.67
N LYS A 174 -3.95 -11.80 11.22
CA LYS A 174 -3.73 -13.08 10.51
C LYS A 174 -4.58 -13.20 9.25
N TYR A 175 -5.83 -12.77 9.31
CA TYR A 175 -6.71 -12.75 8.14
C TYR A 175 -6.14 -11.86 7.03
N GLY A 176 -5.73 -10.63 7.37
CA GLY A 176 -5.18 -9.68 6.40
C GLY A 176 -3.88 -10.18 5.76
N GLU A 177 -2.97 -10.77 6.55
CA GLU A 177 -1.73 -11.34 6.02
C GLU A 177 -2.00 -12.50 5.04
N ASN A 178 -2.83 -13.47 5.42
CA ASN A 178 -3.19 -14.58 4.53
C ASN A 178 -3.92 -14.12 3.26
N LEU A 179 -4.83 -13.15 3.38
CA LEU A 179 -5.52 -12.56 2.24
C LEU A 179 -4.53 -11.88 1.29
N GLY A 180 -3.56 -11.14 1.83
CA GLY A 180 -2.54 -10.46 1.05
C GLY A 180 -1.60 -11.42 0.31
N ILE A 181 -1.20 -12.52 0.97
CA ILE A 181 -0.42 -13.59 0.33
C ILE A 181 -1.22 -14.22 -0.82
N ALA A 182 -2.45 -14.62 -0.56
CA ALA A 182 -3.31 -15.21 -1.59
C ALA A 182 -3.58 -14.24 -2.75
N PHE A 183 -3.72 -12.95 -2.45
CA PHE A 183 -3.86 -11.90 -3.46
C PHE A 183 -2.64 -11.80 -4.35
N GLN A 184 -1.42 -11.78 -3.78
CA GLN A 184 -0.20 -11.63 -4.56
C GLN A 184 0.11 -12.87 -5.40
N ILE A 185 -0.06 -14.08 -4.87
CA ILE A 185 0.10 -15.32 -5.65
C ILE A 185 -0.82 -15.30 -6.88
N LYS A 186 -2.07 -14.86 -6.69
CA LYS A 186 -3.01 -14.72 -7.81
C LYS A 186 -2.57 -13.64 -8.80
N ASP A 187 -2.08 -12.49 -8.32
CA ASP A 187 -1.59 -11.40 -9.18
C ASP A 187 -0.42 -11.88 -10.04
N ASP A 188 0.53 -12.61 -9.45
CA ASP A 188 1.70 -13.17 -10.13
C ASP A 188 1.26 -14.18 -11.20
N ILE A 189 0.37 -15.13 -10.88
CA ILE A 189 -0.16 -16.10 -11.86
C ILE A 189 -0.85 -15.38 -13.03
N LEU A 190 -1.62 -14.33 -12.73
CA LEU A 190 -2.32 -13.55 -13.77
C LEU A 190 -1.36 -12.77 -14.68
N ASP A 191 -0.15 -12.42 -14.23
CA ASP A 191 0.86 -11.79 -15.09
C ASP A 191 1.36 -12.75 -16.19
N TYR A 192 1.32 -14.07 -15.93
CA TYR A 192 1.64 -15.11 -16.92
C TYR A 192 0.46 -15.48 -17.84
N GLU A 193 -0.74 -15.63 -17.27
CA GLU A 193 -1.92 -16.12 -18.02
C GLU A 193 -2.71 -15.01 -18.74
N GLY A 194 -2.53 -13.75 -18.32
CA GLY A 194 -3.33 -12.63 -18.79
C GLY A 194 -3.10 -12.28 -20.25
N SER A 195 -4.13 -12.36 -21.09
CA SER A 195 -4.09 -11.66 -22.39
C SER A 195 -4.01 -10.14 -22.14
N ALA A 196 -3.11 -9.43 -22.82
CA ALA A 196 -2.87 -7.98 -22.70
C ALA A 196 -4.14 -7.10 -22.80
N LYS A 197 -5.24 -7.67 -23.31
CA LYS A 197 -6.55 -7.03 -23.49
C LYS A 197 -7.36 -6.83 -22.20
N LEU A 198 -7.11 -7.59 -21.13
CA LEU A 198 -7.94 -7.54 -19.90
C LEU A 198 -7.36 -6.62 -18.81
N PHE A 199 -6.04 -6.37 -18.78
CA PHE A 199 -5.38 -5.81 -17.59
C PHE A 199 -4.59 -4.49 -17.80
N GLY A 200 -4.39 -4.04 -19.04
CA GLY A 200 -3.74 -2.75 -19.29
C GLY A 200 -2.27 -2.66 -18.87
N LYS A 201 -1.61 -3.81 -18.67
CA LYS A 201 -0.16 -3.98 -18.52
C LYS A 201 0.37 -4.90 -19.63
N PRO A 202 1.65 -4.75 -20.06
CA PRO A 202 2.30 -5.73 -20.91
C PRO A 202 2.45 -7.08 -20.18
N ILE A 203 2.37 -8.19 -20.93
CA ILE A 203 2.56 -9.55 -20.42
C ILE A 203 4.03 -9.77 -20.08
N GLY A 204 4.32 -10.40 -18.93
CA GLY A 204 5.69 -10.76 -18.53
C GLY A 204 6.53 -9.56 -18.08
N GLY A 205 5.92 -8.59 -17.40
CA GLY A 205 6.65 -7.43 -16.85
C GLY A 205 7.59 -7.82 -15.70
N ASP A 206 7.35 -8.98 -15.10
CA ASP A 206 8.11 -9.50 -13.97
C ASP A 206 9.31 -10.41 -14.39
N ILE A 207 9.59 -10.57 -15.70
CA ILE A 207 10.72 -11.36 -16.27
C ILE A 207 11.81 -10.46 -16.85
#